data_AF-A0A940Z795-F1
#
_entry.id   AF-A0A940Z795-F1
#
_cell.length_a   1.000
_cell.length_b   1.000
_cell.length_c   1.000
_cell.angle_alpha   90.00
_cell.angle_beta   90.00
_cell.angle_gamma   90.00
#
_symmetry.space_group_name_H-M   'P 1'
#
loop_
_entity.id
_entity.type
_entity.pdbx_description
1 polymer ?
#
loop_
_entity_poly.entity_id
_entity_poly.type
_entity_poly.pdbx_seq_one_letter_code
_entity_poly.pdbx_strand_id
1 'polypeptide(L)'
;MTQQRISTSLAPEVVLDQVHGNLEVKGWDEPEVELRYTPDTLEIQEGEDSLRLICTGNLELRVPVGADLQVTTVYGQARLRRLEEPLKIGEVHGSLSLREVAETSIDQVFSELSARDLTAGLKAGRILGNAYVRNIQGDCILEQVDGNLELRNLAGNLSTKAEGNVRVSLSQMPGDHYQIQAAGNLYIDLPEDASVRLQLSCEGKIRIRFPGQAKSLVDESYELVLGDGRAILNARAAGNIYLSSQEPQREDFGEREPDMDADYARISEDIGRQVEVQIAAQMEAMTRQLNDQMERLTADLGRAGMSEAQVERIVEKARRSSERAQERAQEKMRRAQEKMERSQEKIQRKAEYARQREAMHHHPPVPPHPFGSQGSRRSWGFDYSSSPQPQPAPAVDPVSEEERLMILRMLEQKKISVADAEQLLAALESRESTG
;
A
#
# COMPACT_ATOMS: atom_id res chain seq x y z
N MET A 1 22.95 -6.27 -27.90
CA MET A 1 23.02 -6.80 -26.53
C MET A 1 23.53 -8.21 -26.61
N THR A 2 24.54 -8.51 -25.81
CA THR A 2 25.13 -9.85 -25.63
C THR A 2 24.48 -10.51 -24.43
N GLN A 3 24.37 -11.83 -24.48
CA GLN A 3 23.90 -12.65 -23.36
C GLN A 3 25.02 -13.64 -22.99
N GLN A 4 25.36 -13.69 -21.71
CA GLN A 4 26.33 -14.61 -21.13
C GLN A 4 25.68 -15.34 -19.96
N ARG A 5 26.04 -16.60 -19.74
CA ARG A 5 25.64 -17.38 -18.58
C ARG A 5 26.88 -17.91 -17.88
N ILE A 6 26.89 -17.80 -16.57
CA ILE A 6 27.97 -18.30 -15.72
C ILE A 6 27.35 -19.28 -14.74
N SER A 7 27.79 -20.53 -14.75
CA SER A 7 27.31 -21.53 -13.80
C SER A 7 27.82 -21.21 -12.40
N THR A 8 26.94 -21.30 -11.41
CA THR A 8 27.22 -20.98 -10.00
C THR A 8 26.57 -22.02 -9.09
N SER A 9 26.65 -21.85 -7.78
CA SER A 9 25.74 -22.53 -6.85
C SER A 9 24.33 -21.89 -6.90
N LEU A 10 23.42 -22.36 -6.03
CA LEU A 10 22.12 -21.74 -5.78
C LEU A 10 22.19 -20.52 -4.84
N ALA A 11 23.35 -20.29 -4.22
CA ALA A 11 23.59 -19.19 -3.29
C ALA A 11 24.96 -18.53 -3.51
N PRO A 12 25.27 -18.05 -4.72
CA PRO A 12 26.54 -17.38 -5.00
C PRO A 12 26.59 -15.99 -4.35
N GLU A 13 27.81 -15.50 -4.13
CA GLU A 13 28.05 -14.09 -3.78
C GLU A 13 28.10 -13.26 -5.07
N VAL A 14 27.28 -12.23 -5.19
CA VAL A 14 27.27 -11.34 -6.37
C VAL A 14 27.45 -9.90 -5.92
N VAL A 15 28.57 -9.30 -6.30
CA VAL A 15 28.92 -7.91 -5.98
C VAL A 15 28.90 -7.07 -7.26
N LEU A 16 27.97 -6.11 -7.32
CA LEU A 16 27.91 -5.08 -8.35
C LEU A 16 28.61 -3.82 -7.83
N ASP A 17 29.89 -3.65 -8.17
CA ASP A 17 30.68 -2.51 -7.70
C ASP A 17 30.16 -1.19 -8.31
N GLN A 18 29.99 -1.15 -9.63
CA GLN A 18 29.51 0.04 -10.33
C GLN A 18 28.67 -0.33 -11.54
N VAL A 19 27.52 0.34 -11.70
CA VAL A 19 26.71 0.29 -12.92
C VAL A 19 26.43 1.72 -13.37
N HIS A 20 27.05 2.16 -14.47
CA HIS A 20 26.88 3.53 -14.98
C HIS A 20 25.53 3.76 -15.67
N GLY A 21 24.91 2.70 -16.19
CA GLY A 21 23.57 2.74 -16.76
C GLY A 21 22.49 2.28 -15.79
N ASN A 22 21.41 1.74 -16.35
CA ASN A 22 20.32 1.15 -15.60
C ASN A 22 20.65 -0.30 -15.21
N LEU A 23 20.19 -0.70 -14.03
CA LEU A 23 20.32 -2.04 -13.48
C LEU A 23 18.93 -2.70 -13.39
N GLU A 24 18.80 -3.91 -13.94
CA GLU A 24 17.66 -4.78 -13.68
C GLU A 24 18.16 -6.12 -13.12
N VAL A 25 17.69 -6.52 -11.95
CA VAL A 25 18.01 -7.81 -11.33
C VAL A 25 16.73 -8.58 -11.06
N LYS A 26 16.71 -9.84 -11.45
CA LYS A 26 15.58 -10.74 -11.18
C LYS A 26 16.08 -12.09 -10.66
N GLY A 27 15.58 -12.52 -9.50
CA GLY A 27 15.85 -13.86 -9.02
C GLY A 27 15.11 -14.96 -9.78
N TRP A 28 15.77 -16.11 -9.90
CA TRP A 28 15.26 -17.34 -10.51
C TRP A 28 15.80 -18.60 -9.82
N ASP A 29 15.26 -19.75 -10.21
CA ASP A 29 15.49 -21.04 -9.53
C ASP A 29 16.64 -21.85 -10.18
N GLU A 30 17.41 -21.24 -11.08
CA GLU A 30 18.52 -21.89 -11.78
C GLU A 30 19.86 -21.59 -11.09
N PRO A 31 20.79 -22.56 -10.98
CA PRO A 31 22.12 -22.39 -10.42
C PRO A 31 23.09 -21.75 -11.45
N GLU A 32 22.65 -20.66 -12.06
CA GLU A 32 23.45 -19.89 -12.99
C GLU A 32 23.12 -18.41 -12.87
N VAL A 33 24.09 -17.56 -13.18
CA VAL A 33 23.89 -16.13 -13.34
C VAL A 33 23.85 -15.80 -14.82
N GLU A 34 22.72 -15.28 -15.30
CA GLU A 34 22.54 -14.81 -16.67
C GLU A 34 22.71 -13.30 -16.73
N LEU A 35 23.60 -12.85 -17.61
CA LEU A 35 23.98 -11.45 -17.80
C LEU A 35 23.53 -11.02 -19.20
N ARG A 36 22.84 -9.89 -19.32
CA ARG A 36 22.57 -9.21 -20.58
C ARG A 36 23.10 -7.79 -20.53
N TYR A 37 23.99 -7.48 -21.47
CA TYR A 37 24.75 -6.23 -21.47
C TYR A 37 25.17 -5.84 -22.89
N THR A 38 25.74 -4.65 -23.07
CA THR A 38 26.31 -4.22 -24.34
C THR A 38 27.77 -4.69 -24.42
N PRO A 39 28.27 -5.20 -25.55
CA PRO A 39 29.69 -5.51 -25.71
C PRO A 39 30.59 -4.36 -25.24
N ASP A 40 31.74 -4.69 -24.66
CA ASP A 40 32.74 -3.74 -24.16
C ASP A 40 32.29 -2.86 -22.99
N THR A 41 31.11 -3.10 -22.41
CA THR A 41 30.63 -2.34 -21.24
C THR A 41 30.69 -3.09 -19.92
N LEU A 42 31.11 -4.36 -19.88
CA LEU A 42 31.09 -5.17 -18.66
C LEU A 42 32.46 -5.80 -18.40
N GLU A 43 32.97 -5.59 -17.20
CA GLU A 43 34.11 -6.28 -16.62
C GLU A 43 33.61 -7.26 -15.56
N ILE A 44 34.09 -8.50 -15.63
CA ILE A 44 33.69 -9.60 -14.75
C ILE A 44 34.95 -10.18 -14.10
N GLN A 45 34.94 -10.29 -12.77
CA GLN A 45 35.91 -11.06 -12.01
C GLN A 45 35.20 -12.26 -11.40
N GLU A 46 35.57 -13.46 -11.87
CA GLU A 46 34.99 -14.73 -11.43
C GLU A 46 35.89 -15.35 -10.34
N GLY A 47 35.27 -15.72 -9.21
CA GLY A 47 35.85 -16.58 -8.18
C GLY A 47 35.22 -17.98 -8.19
N GLU A 48 35.40 -18.74 -7.12
CA GLU A 48 34.89 -20.13 -7.04
C GLU A 48 33.35 -20.20 -6.97
N ASP A 49 32.71 -19.27 -6.25
CA ASP A 49 31.24 -19.10 -6.19
C ASP A 49 30.86 -17.62 -5.95
N SER A 50 31.69 -16.73 -6.51
CA SER A 50 31.56 -15.30 -6.33
C SER A 50 31.75 -14.57 -7.66
N LEU A 51 30.90 -13.58 -7.94
CA LEU A 51 31.00 -12.74 -9.13
C LEU A 51 31.12 -11.29 -8.70
N ARG A 52 32.16 -10.61 -9.19
CA ARG A 52 32.29 -9.17 -9.05
C ARG A 52 32.21 -8.49 -10.41
N LEU A 53 31.30 -7.53 -10.52
CA LEU A 53 30.88 -6.96 -11.80
C LEU A 53 31.01 -5.43 -11.80
N ILE A 54 31.61 -4.88 -12.85
CA ILE A 54 31.67 -3.45 -13.13
C ILE A 54 31.09 -3.23 -14.53
N CYS A 55 30.02 -2.44 -14.65
CA CYS A 55 29.37 -2.15 -15.91
C CYS A 55 29.33 -0.65 -16.22
N THR A 56 29.88 -0.25 -17.36
CA THR A 56 29.83 1.14 -17.87
C THR A 56 28.55 1.45 -18.66
N GLY A 57 27.67 0.46 -18.83
CA GLY A 57 26.40 0.58 -19.54
C GLY A 57 25.20 0.08 -18.73
N ASN A 58 24.13 -0.31 -19.43
CA ASN A 58 22.98 -0.98 -18.81
C ASN A 58 23.30 -2.45 -18.56
N LEU A 59 22.80 -3.00 -17.46
CA LEU A 59 23.01 -4.38 -17.07
C LEU A 59 21.68 -5.00 -16.64
N GLU A 60 21.32 -6.11 -17.26
CA GLU A 60 20.26 -6.98 -16.78
C GLU A 60 20.87 -8.27 -16.26
N LEU A 61 20.51 -8.67 -15.04
CA LEU A 61 20.95 -9.90 -14.41
C LEU A 61 19.74 -10.77 -14.07
N ARG A 62 19.92 -12.07 -14.25
CA ARG A 62 19.17 -13.08 -13.50
C ARG A 62 20.14 -13.82 -12.60
N VAL A 63 19.80 -13.89 -11.32
CA VAL A 63 20.63 -14.51 -10.28
C VAL A 63 19.80 -15.57 -9.56
N PRO A 64 20.41 -16.63 -9.01
CA PRO A 64 19.70 -17.54 -8.10
C PRO A 64 18.96 -16.76 -7.01
N VAL A 65 17.74 -17.16 -6.65
CA VAL A 65 16.95 -16.46 -5.61
C VAL A 65 17.67 -16.39 -4.26
N GLY A 66 18.53 -17.38 -3.97
CA GLY A 66 19.37 -17.46 -2.77
C GLY A 66 20.73 -16.75 -2.88
N ALA A 67 20.97 -15.94 -3.91
CA ALA A 67 22.24 -15.23 -4.07
C ALA A 67 22.38 -14.08 -3.06
N ASP A 68 23.55 -13.98 -2.42
CA ASP A 68 23.92 -12.82 -1.59
C ASP A 68 24.33 -11.68 -2.53
N LEU A 69 23.41 -10.73 -2.75
CA LEU A 69 23.59 -9.63 -3.68
C LEU A 69 23.96 -8.34 -2.96
N GLN A 70 25.10 -7.79 -3.31
CA GLN A 70 25.51 -6.45 -2.91
C GLN A 70 25.61 -5.53 -4.12
N VAL A 71 24.99 -4.34 -4.02
CA VAL A 71 25.05 -3.30 -5.05
C VAL A 71 25.66 -2.06 -4.46
N THR A 72 26.87 -1.69 -4.87
CA THR A 72 27.59 -0.55 -4.30
C THR A 72 27.11 0.77 -4.90
N THR A 73 27.12 0.91 -6.24
CA THR A 73 26.67 2.15 -6.90
C THR A 73 25.98 1.90 -8.23
N VAL A 74 24.83 2.53 -8.43
CA VAL A 74 24.10 2.59 -9.71
C VAL A 74 23.89 4.05 -10.09
N TYR A 75 24.46 4.50 -11.20
CA TYR A 75 24.31 5.87 -11.69
C TYR A 75 22.98 6.10 -12.44
N GLY A 76 22.36 5.03 -12.96
CA GLY A 76 21.03 5.06 -13.56
C GLY A 76 19.92 4.64 -12.59
N GLN A 77 18.85 4.08 -13.14
CA GLN A 77 17.75 3.49 -12.39
C GLN A 77 18.04 2.04 -12.02
N ALA A 78 17.54 1.58 -10.88
CA ALA A 78 17.69 0.20 -10.43
C ALA A 78 16.32 -0.46 -10.20
N ARG A 79 16.13 -1.67 -10.72
CA ARG A 79 14.96 -2.52 -10.45
C ARG A 79 15.43 -3.88 -9.97
N LEU A 80 15.06 -4.29 -8.76
CA LEU A 80 15.44 -5.57 -8.18
C LEU A 80 14.19 -6.33 -7.74
N ARG A 81 14.07 -7.60 -8.14
CA ARG A 81 12.88 -8.41 -7.87
C ARG A 81 13.19 -9.87 -7.57
N ARG A 82 12.34 -10.49 -6.73
CA ARG A 82 12.39 -11.93 -6.38
C ARG A 82 13.73 -12.33 -5.77
N LEU A 83 14.17 -11.67 -4.71
CA LEU A 83 15.43 -11.99 -4.02
C LEU A 83 15.10 -12.42 -2.59
N GLU A 84 15.53 -13.61 -2.18
CA GLU A 84 15.17 -14.20 -0.89
C GLU A 84 16.21 -13.95 0.21
N GLU A 85 17.42 -13.57 -0.17
CA GLU A 85 18.48 -13.19 0.77
C GLU A 85 18.52 -11.67 1.05
N PRO A 86 19.08 -11.27 2.20
CA PRO A 86 19.25 -9.87 2.54
C PRO A 86 20.03 -9.10 1.47
N LEU A 87 19.53 -7.92 1.11
CA LEU A 87 20.04 -7.09 0.03
C LEU A 87 20.71 -5.84 0.58
N LYS A 88 21.96 -5.61 0.18
CA LYS A 88 22.70 -4.38 0.50
C LYS A 88 22.83 -3.50 -0.73
N ILE A 89 22.33 -2.27 -0.64
CA ILE A 89 22.41 -1.26 -1.69
C ILE A 89 23.10 -0.02 -1.12
N GLY A 90 24.19 0.42 -1.74
CA GLY A 90 24.84 1.69 -1.41
C GLY A 90 24.06 2.85 -2.01
N GLU A 91 24.53 3.34 -3.16
CA GLU A 91 23.99 4.54 -3.79
C GLU A 91 23.26 4.23 -5.11
N VAL A 92 22.05 4.77 -5.26
CA VAL A 92 21.31 4.77 -6.53
C VAL A 92 21.01 6.21 -6.93
N HIS A 93 21.65 6.69 -7.99
CA HIS A 93 21.47 8.07 -8.47
C HIS A 93 20.13 8.29 -9.19
N GLY A 94 19.55 7.23 -9.76
CA GLY A 94 18.20 7.25 -10.33
C GLY A 94 17.13 6.79 -9.34
N SER A 95 16.00 6.34 -9.89
CA SER A 95 14.92 5.74 -9.10
C SER A 95 15.22 4.29 -8.76
N LEU A 96 14.86 3.85 -7.56
CA LEU A 96 15.02 2.48 -7.08
C LEU A 96 13.65 1.81 -6.92
N SER A 97 13.45 0.65 -7.56
CA SER A 97 12.27 -0.18 -7.40
C SER A 97 12.63 -1.55 -6.86
N LEU A 98 12.06 -1.89 -5.71
CA LEU A 98 12.18 -3.20 -5.05
C LEU A 98 10.82 -3.87 -5.03
N ARG A 99 10.77 -5.15 -5.40
CA ARG A 99 9.55 -5.96 -5.33
C ARG A 99 9.83 -7.41 -4.99
N GLU A 100 9.13 -7.98 -4.01
CA GLU A 100 9.33 -9.38 -3.62
C GLU A 100 10.80 -9.63 -3.25
N VAL A 101 11.33 -8.81 -2.35
CA VAL A 101 12.71 -8.93 -1.85
C VAL A 101 12.69 -9.17 -0.34
N ALA A 102 13.75 -9.73 0.22
CA ALA A 102 13.87 -9.92 1.66
C ALA A 102 14.26 -8.63 2.39
N GLU A 103 14.99 -8.76 3.50
CA GLU A 103 15.49 -7.61 4.26
C GLU A 103 16.39 -6.77 3.36
N THR A 104 16.15 -5.45 3.29
CA THR A 104 16.95 -4.57 2.43
C THR A 104 17.48 -3.37 3.20
N SER A 105 18.79 -3.15 3.10
CA SER A 105 19.47 -1.95 3.59
C SER A 105 19.93 -1.09 2.41
N ILE A 106 19.57 0.19 2.43
CA ILE A 106 19.87 1.17 1.38
C ILE A 106 20.58 2.36 2.01
N ASP A 107 21.74 2.75 1.50
CA ASP A 107 22.42 3.94 2.01
C ASP A 107 21.73 5.21 1.47
N GLN A 108 21.64 5.36 0.14
CA GLN A 108 21.05 6.55 -0.47
C GLN A 108 20.37 6.32 -1.83
N VAL A 109 19.22 6.97 -2.02
CA VAL A 109 18.51 7.09 -3.30
C VAL A 109 18.37 8.55 -3.67
N PHE A 110 18.93 8.99 -4.81
CA PHE A 110 18.92 10.39 -5.21
C PHE A 110 17.62 10.82 -5.93
N SER A 111 16.73 9.87 -6.24
CA SER A 111 15.42 10.13 -6.81
C SER A 111 14.34 9.43 -5.99
N GLU A 112 13.39 8.76 -6.62
CA GLU A 112 12.27 8.07 -5.96
C GLU A 112 12.60 6.65 -5.53
N LEU A 113 12.06 6.24 -4.38
CA LEU A 113 12.05 4.85 -3.89
C LEU A 113 10.65 4.25 -4.02
N SER A 114 10.54 3.07 -4.62
CA SER A 114 9.34 2.24 -4.60
C SER A 114 9.69 0.86 -4.05
N ALA A 115 9.31 0.59 -2.81
CA ALA A 115 9.58 -0.68 -2.13
C ALA A 115 8.26 -1.41 -1.84
N ARG A 116 8.08 -2.61 -2.40
CA ARG A 116 6.83 -3.36 -2.32
C ARG A 116 7.09 -4.81 -1.97
N ASP A 117 6.24 -5.36 -1.10
CA ASP A 117 6.20 -6.80 -0.81
C ASP A 117 7.57 -7.29 -0.29
N LEU A 118 8.06 -6.64 0.78
CA LEU A 118 9.28 -7.06 1.45
C LEU A 118 8.96 -8.11 2.50
N THR A 119 9.59 -9.27 2.43
CA THR A 119 9.33 -10.39 3.36
C THR A 119 9.94 -10.20 4.74
N ALA A 120 10.78 -9.17 4.90
CA ALA A 120 11.36 -8.74 6.17
C ALA A 120 11.41 -7.19 6.26
N GLY A 121 12.44 -6.63 6.89
CA GLY A 121 12.54 -5.19 7.14
C GLY A 121 13.09 -4.35 5.99
N LEU A 122 12.89 -3.04 6.08
CA LEU A 122 13.45 -2.03 5.18
C LEU A 122 14.21 -0.99 5.99
N LYS A 123 15.49 -0.80 5.70
CA LYS A 123 16.26 0.33 6.19
C LYS A 123 16.74 1.18 5.01
N ALA A 124 16.44 2.47 5.03
CA ALA A 124 16.98 3.43 4.08
C ALA A 124 17.53 4.67 4.80
N GLY A 125 18.76 5.05 4.49
CA GLY A 125 19.39 6.26 5.02
C GLY A 125 18.70 7.52 4.48
N ARG A 126 19.00 7.90 3.24
CA ARG A 126 18.42 9.11 2.63
C ARG A 126 17.77 8.86 1.29
N ILE A 127 16.56 9.39 1.11
CA ILE A 127 15.83 9.38 -0.16
C ILE A 127 15.56 10.84 -0.56
N LEU A 128 16.19 11.32 -1.63
CA LEU A 128 16.08 12.73 -2.05
C LEU A 128 14.73 13.04 -2.74
N GLY A 129 14.04 12.03 -3.25
CA GLY A 129 12.73 12.15 -3.88
C GLY A 129 11.58 11.66 -2.99
N ASN A 130 10.52 11.17 -3.64
CA ASN A 130 9.38 10.56 -2.95
C ASN A 130 9.67 9.09 -2.60
N ALA A 131 9.03 8.61 -1.54
CA ALA A 131 9.07 7.21 -1.14
C ALA A 131 7.67 6.59 -1.16
N TYR A 132 7.53 5.44 -1.82
CA TYR A 132 6.31 4.64 -1.87
C TYR A 132 6.62 3.26 -1.30
N VAL A 133 6.14 2.98 -0.10
CA VAL A 133 6.44 1.76 0.66
C VAL A 133 5.15 0.99 0.89
N ARG A 134 5.11 -0.28 0.49
CA ARG A 134 3.91 -1.11 0.61
C ARG A 134 4.26 -2.52 1.08
N ASN A 135 3.45 -3.07 1.98
CA ASN A 135 3.50 -4.48 2.40
C ASN A 135 4.90 -4.88 2.90
N ILE A 136 5.34 -4.27 3.99
CA ILE A 136 6.61 -4.62 4.65
C ILE A 136 6.31 -5.54 5.83
N GLN A 137 6.89 -6.74 5.85
CA GLN A 137 6.62 -7.73 6.90
C GLN A 137 7.47 -7.54 8.16
N GLY A 138 8.56 -6.75 8.09
CA GLY A 138 9.40 -6.42 9.25
C GLY A 138 9.37 -4.93 9.63
N ASP A 139 10.38 -4.49 10.36
CA ASP A 139 10.56 -3.08 10.74
C ASP A 139 10.88 -2.20 9.52
N CYS A 140 10.41 -0.96 9.55
CA CYS A 140 10.66 0.03 8.50
C CYS A 140 11.31 1.28 9.09
N ILE A 141 12.55 1.55 8.69
CA ILE A 141 13.35 2.69 9.11
C ILE A 141 13.73 3.50 7.86
N LEU A 142 13.15 4.68 7.72
CA LEU A 142 13.49 5.65 6.68
C LEU A 142 14.06 6.90 7.37
N GLU A 143 15.39 7.00 7.46
CA GLU A 143 16.02 8.02 8.32
C GLU A 143 15.71 9.44 7.83
N GLN A 144 15.65 9.65 6.51
CA GLN A 144 15.29 10.93 5.91
C GLN A 144 14.72 10.76 4.48
N VAL A 145 13.53 11.32 4.25
CA VAL A 145 12.88 11.45 2.93
C VAL A 145 12.71 12.93 2.60
N ASP A 146 13.37 13.44 1.57
CA ASP A 146 13.31 14.87 1.23
C ASP A 146 12.02 15.23 0.46
N GLY A 147 11.33 14.23 -0.12
CA GLY A 147 10.02 14.39 -0.75
C GLY A 147 8.85 13.95 0.14
N ASN A 148 7.78 13.46 -0.49
CA ASN A 148 6.63 12.88 0.21
C ASN A 148 6.84 11.38 0.48
N LEU A 149 6.19 10.87 1.53
CA LEU A 149 6.15 9.45 1.85
C LEU A 149 4.72 8.93 1.82
N GLU A 150 4.49 7.85 1.07
CA GLU A 150 3.29 7.01 1.21
C GLU A 150 3.70 5.62 1.70
N LEU A 151 3.21 5.25 2.88
CA LEU A 151 3.41 3.93 3.48
C LEU A 151 2.05 3.24 3.65
N ARG A 152 1.94 1.99 3.17
CA ARG A 152 0.76 1.14 3.35
C ARG A 152 1.15 -0.23 3.85
N ASN A 153 0.47 -0.72 4.88
CA ASN A 153 0.66 -2.06 5.46
C ASN A 153 2.09 -2.33 5.92
N LEU A 154 2.30 -2.31 7.23
CA LEU A 154 3.57 -2.60 7.89
C LEU A 154 3.31 -3.55 9.03
N ALA A 155 4.04 -4.67 9.07
CA ALA A 155 3.91 -5.69 10.12
C ALA A 155 4.99 -5.60 11.22
N GLY A 156 5.75 -4.49 11.25
CA GLY A 156 6.72 -4.18 12.30
C GLY A 156 6.61 -2.73 12.81
N ASN A 157 7.70 -2.26 13.42
CA ASN A 157 7.85 -0.90 13.91
C ASN A 157 8.11 0.09 12.76
N LEU A 158 7.73 1.35 12.95
CA LEU A 158 7.98 2.43 11.99
C LEU A 158 8.84 3.51 12.63
N SER A 159 9.91 3.92 11.95
CA SER A 159 10.62 5.16 12.21
C SER A 159 10.86 5.90 10.91
N THR A 160 10.26 7.07 10.75
CA THR A 160 10.41 7.86 9.52
C THR A 160 10.41 9.36 9.76
N LYS A 161 11.21 10.06 8.95
CA LYS A 161 11.18 11.52 8.83
C LYS A 161 11.10 11.93 7.37
N ALA A 162 10.15 12.82 7.04
CA ALA A 162 10.03 13.38 5.70
C ALA A 162 9.93 14.91 5.70
N GLU A 163 10.52 15.58 4.71
CA GLU A 163 10.33 17.03 4.51
C GLU A 163 9.01 17.35 3.80
N GLY A 164 8.45 16.41 3.04
CA GLY A 164 7.14 16.56 2.41
C GLY A 164 5.98 16.14 3.31
N ASN A 165 4.87 15.78 2.66
CA ASN A 165 3.72 15.17 3.32
C ASN A 165 3.95 13.68 3.56
N VAL A 166 3.38 13.15 4.62
CA VAL A 166 3.43 11.73 4.96
C VAL A 166 2.02 11.16 5.01
N ARG A 167 1.79 10.06 4.29
CA ARG A 167 0.57 9.24 4.41
C ARG A 167 0.95 7.86 4.91
N VAL A 168 0.39 7.45 6.04
CA VAL A 168 0.56 6.12 6.63
C VAL A 168 -0.80 5.48 6.76
N SER A 169 -1.03 4.38 6.07
CA SER A 169 -2.28 3.60 6.19
C SER A 169 -1.95 2.20 6.71
N LEU A 170 -2.39 1.90 7.93
CA LEU A 170 -2.16 0.64 8.61
C LEU A 170 -3.47 -0.16 8.64
N SER A 171 -3.45 -1.37 8.09
CA SER A 171 -4.56 -2.34 8.22
C SER A 171 -4.46 -3.15 9.52
N GLN A 172 -3.27 -3.22 10.11
CA GLN A 172 -2.97 -3.86 11.38
C GLN A 172 -1.84 -3.07 12.08
N MET A 173 -1.72 -3.22 13.39
CA MET A 173 -0.64 -2.60 14.18
C MET A 173 0.07 -3.63 15.07
N PRO A 174 0.80 -4.59 14.49
CA PRO A 174 1.52 -5.61 15.26
C PRO A 174 2.82 -5.08 15.90
N GLY A 175 3.34 -3.94 15.43
CA GLY A 175 4.52 -3.29 16.01
C GLY A 175 4.18 -2.53 17.30
N ASP A 176 5.18 -2.33 18.13
CA ASP A 176 5.02 -1.64 19.42
C ASP A 176 5.24 -0.12 19.29
N HIS A 177 6.06 0.31 18.33
CA HIS A 177 6.51 1.70 18.20
C HIS A 177 6.36 2.25 16.78
N TYR A 178 5.71 3.41 16.68
CA TYR A 178 5.51 4.16 15.45
C TYR A 178 5.94 5.61 15.64
N GLN A 179 7.11 5.98 15.13
CA GLN A 179 7.66 7.33 15.16
C GLN A 179 7.59 7.95 13.76
N ILE A 180 6.77 8.99 13.61
CA ILE A 180 6.51 9.63 12.32
C ILE A 180 6.74 11.13 12.43
N GLN A 181 7.55 11.68 11.54
CA GLN A 181 7.80 13.12 11.44
C GLN A 181 7.60 13.60 10.01
N ALA A 182 6.84 14.68 9.84
CA ALA A 182 6.60 15.34 8.55
C ALA A 182 6.84 16.84 8.68
N ALA A 183 7.59 17.47 7.77
CA ALA A 183 7.58 18.94 7.68
C ALA A 183 6.34 19.46 6.91
N GLY A 184 5.67 18.59 6.12
CA GLY A 184 4.36 18.87 5.55
C GLY A 184 3.19 18.43 6.43
N ASN A 185 2.11 17.99 5.79
CA ASN A 185 0.95 17.40 6.47
C ASN A 185 1.15 15.90 6.70
N LEU A 186 0.49 15.38 7.74
CA LEU A 186 0.52 13.97 8.10
C LEU A 186 -0.91 13.40 8.04
N TYR A 187 -1.07 12.33 7.28
CA TYR A 187 -2.31 11.56 7.14
C TYR A 187 -2.07 10.17 7.69
N ILE A 188 -2.81 9.79 8.73
CA ILE A 188 -2.68 8.49 9.38
C ILE A 188 -4.06 7.83 9.36
N ASP A 189 -4.13 6.65 8.73
CA ASP A 189 -5.29 5.78 8.79
C ASP A 189 -4.93 4.56 9.63
N LEU A 190 -5.66 4.36 10.74
CA LEU A 190 -5.49 3.24 11.66
C LEU A 190 -6.61 2.22 11.47
N PRO A 191 -6.41 0.95 11.87
CA PRO A 191 -7.49 -0.03 11.86
C PRO A 191 -8.54 0.29 12.93
N GLU A 192 -9.79 -0.18 12.73
CA GLU A 192 -10.90 0.11 13.65
C GLU A 192 -10.67 -0.44 15.07
N ASP A 193 -9.93 -1.54 15.18
CA ASP A 193 -9.56 -2.21 16.42
C ASP A 193 -8.20 -1.77 16.97
N ALA A 194 -7.67 -0.62 16.50
CA ALA A 194 -6.38 -0.10 16.94
C ALA A 194 -6.30 0.07 18.47
N SER A 195 -5.26 -0.52 19.07
CA SER A 195 -4.91 -0.36 20.48
C SER A 195 -3.59 0.39 20.59
N VAL A 196 -3.66 1.72 20.72
CA VAL A 196 -2.49 2.59 20.62
C VAL A 196 -2.60 3.83 21.52
N ARG A 197 -1.48 4.21 22.14
CA ARG A 197 -1.29 5.51 22.78
C ARG A 197 -0.74 6.49 21.75
N LEU A 198 -1.54 7.49 21.43
CA LEU A 198 -1.25 8.52 20.45
C LEU A 198 -0.64 9.73 21.17
N GLN A 199 0.53 10.17 20.72
CA GLN A 199 1.13 11.46 21.04
C GLN A 199 1.27 12.25 19.75
N LEU A 200 0.37 13.21 19.55
CA LEU A 200 0.29 14.01 18.34
C LEU A 200 0.77 15.43 18.65
N SER A 201 1.58 16.01 17.77
CA SER A 201 1.94 17.43 17.86
C SER A 201 2.06 18.06 16.49
N CYS A 202 1.48 19.24 16.31
CA CYS A 202 1.66 19.99 15.08
C CYS A 202 1.50 21.51 15.25
N GLU A 203 2.09 22.28 14.35
CA GLU A 203 1.90 23.74 14.30
C GLU A 203 0.55 24.13 13.66
N GLY A 204 -0.04 23.22 12.87
CA GLY A 204 -1.33 23.42 12.20
C GLY A 204 -2.53 22.98 13.03
N LYS A 205 -3.42 22.18 12.42
CA LYS A 205 -4.63 21.64 13.06
C LYS A 205 -4.58 20.13 13.13
N ILE A 206 -5.13 19.58 14.21
CA ILE A 206 -5.31 18.14 14.39
C ILE A 206 -6.78 17.80 14.13
N ARG A 207 -7.05 16.97 13.12
CA ARG A 207 -8.39 16.45 12.83
C ARG A 207 -8.43 14.96 13.08
N ILE A 208 -9.36 14.54 13.93
CA ILE A 208 -9.52 13.16 14.34
C ILE A 208 -10.92 12.69 13.93
N ARG A 209 -10.99 11.60 13.17
CA ARG A 209 -12.25 10.98 12.75
C ARG A 209 -12.22 9.48 13.06
N PHE A 210 -12.86 9.09 14.15
CA PHE A 210 -13.16 7.68 14.45
C PHE A 210 -14.68 7.45 14.46
N PRO A 211 -15.15 6.20 14.25
CA PRO A 211 -16.56 5.85 14.39
C PRO A 211 -17.12 6.35 15.73
N GLY A 212 -18.17 7.18 15.68
CA GLY A 212 -18.78 7.77 16.87
C GLY A 212 -18.03 8.94 17.51
N GLN A 213 -16.85 9.33 17.01
CA GLN A 213 -16.04 10.41 17.57
C GLN A 213 -15.34 11.21 16.47
N ALA A 214 -16.05 12.20 15.90
CA ALA A 214 -15.44 13.24 15.08
C ALA A 214 -15.05 14.43 15.96
N LYS A 215 -13.74 14.71 16.05
CA LYS A 215 -13.19 15.84 16.80
C LYS A 215 -12.24 16.63 15.91
N SER A 216 -12.44 17.94 15.84
CA SER A 216 -11.45 18.85 15.26
C SER A 216 -10.84 19.66 16.39
N LEU A 217 -9.53 19.56 16.53
CA LEU A 217 -8.75 20.23 17.56
C LEU A 217 -7.82 21.27 16.90
N VAL A 218 -7.62 22.38 17.58
CA VAL A 218 -6.69 23.45 17.19
C VAL A 218 -5.68 23.60 18.32
N ASP A 219 -5.17 22.48 18.81
CA ASP A 219 -4.19 22.41 19.89
C ASP A 219 -2.84 21.95 19.32
N GLU A 220 -1.74 22.45 19.87
CA GLU A 220 -0.36 22.21 19.40
C GLU A 220 0.11 20.79 19.76
N SER A 221 -0.50 20.19 20.78
CA SER A 221 -0.24 18.82 21.21
C SER A 221 -1.52 18.14 21.69
N TYR A 222 -1.65 16.84 21.42
CA TYR A 222 -2.80 16.06 21.83
C TYR A 222 -2.41 14.62 22.14
N GLU A 223 -2.88 14.13 23.29
CA GLU A 223 -2.71 12.75 23.71
C GLU A 223 -4.06 12.03 23.75
N LEU A 224 -4.09 10.81 23.23
CA LEU A 224 -5.29 9.96 23.21
C LEU A 224 -4.87 8.50 23.33
N VAL A 225 -5.62 7.72 24.10
CA VAL A 225 -5.47 6.27 24.15
C VAL A 225 -6.66 5.65 23.42
N LEU A 226 -6.37 4.81 22.44
CA LEU A 226 -7.33 3.95 21.74
C LEU A 226 -7.16 2.51 22.24
N GLY A 227 -8.27 1.81 22.46
CA GLY A 227 -8.28 0.47 23.06
C GLY A 227 -7.46 0.41 24.35
N ASP A 228 -6.70 -0.67 24.53
CA ASP A 228 -5.81 -0.85 25.70
C ASP A 228 -4.49 -0.06 25.62
N GLY A 229 -4.21 0.64 24.51
CA GLY A 229 -2.95 1.35 24.30
C GLY A 229 -1.72 0.44 24.24
N ARG A 230 -1.78 -0.71 23.56
CA ARG A 230 -0.65 -1.64 23.44
C ARG A 230 0.56 -1.04 22.72
N ALA A 231 0.32 -0.39 21.58
CA ALA A 231 1.36 0.29 20.82
C ALA A 231 1.52 1.77 21.23
N ILE A 232 2.63 2.39 20.85
CA ILE A 232 2.90 3.82 21.00
C ILE A 232 3.09 4.43 19.61
N LEU A 233 2.31 5.47 19.30
CA LEU A 233 2.44 6.23 18.07
C LEU A 233 2.72 7.70 18.38
N ASN A 234 3.91 8.14 18.01
CA ASN A 234 4.42 9.49 18.15
C ASN A 234 4.46 10.15 16.78
N ALA A 235 3.54 11.07 16.53
CA ALA A 235 3.36 11.73 15.24
C ALA A 235 3.58 13.24 15.37
N ARG A 236 4.55 13.77 14.62
CA ARG A 236 4.83 15.21 14.55
C ARG A 236 4.69 15.72 13.13
N ALA A 237 4.02 16.85 12.96
CA ALA A 237 3.88 17.51 11.68
C ALA A 237 4.08 19.03 11.81
N ALA A 238 4.85 19.69 10.95
CA ALA A 238 4.82 21.16 10.90
C ALA A 238 3.53 21.67 10.20
N GLY A 239 2.89 20.83 9.37
CA GLY A 239 1.56 21.10 8.81
C GLY A 239 0.41 20.64 9.70
N ASN A 240 -0.62 20.06 9.09
CA ASN A 240 -1.78 19.51 9.80
C ASN A 240 -1.63 18.00 10.01
N ILE A 241 -2.25 17.47 11.07
CA ILE A 241 -2.40 16.04 11.30
C ILE A 241 -3.85 15.63 11.06
N TYR A 242 -4.05 14.65 10.18
CA TYR A 242 -5.33 14.01 9.91
C TYR A 242 -5.22 12.56 10.38
N LEU A 243 -5.96 12.22 11.43
CA LEU A 243 -6.05 10.87 11.96
C LEU A 243 -7.45 10.33 11.67
N SER A 244 -7.51 9.18 11.00
CA SER A 244 -8.77 8.51 10.70
C SER A 244 -8.73 7.02 11.04
N SER A 245 -9.89 6.45 11.30
CA SER A 245 -10.08 5.00 11.22
C SER A 245 -10.34 4.65 9.77
N GLN A 246 -9.71 3.61 9.23
CA GLN A 246 -10.19 3.03 7.99
C GLN A 246 -11.66 2.64 8.19
N GLU A 247 -12.56 3.19 7.38
CA GLU A 247 -13.84 2.51 7.11
C GLU A 247 -13.51 1.13 6.52
N PRO A 248 -14.28 0.08 6.82
CA PRO A 248 -13.99 -1.25 6.33
C PRO A 248 -13.88 -1.19 4.81
N GLN A 249 -12.65 -1.36 4.31
CA GLN A 249 -12.46 -1.66 2.91
C GLN A 249 -13.21 -2.97 2.68
N ARG A 250 -14.26 -2.90 1.85
CA ARG A 250 -14.83 -4.11 1.24
C ARG A 250 -13.66 -4.94 0.72
N GLU A 251 -13.60 -6.18 1.20
CA GLU A 251 -12.55 -7.16 0.98
C GLU A 251 -11.83 -7.00 -0.37
N ASP A 252 -10.55 -6.67 -0.26
CA ASP A 252 -9.53 -6.73 -1.31
C ASP A 252 -9.31 -8.21 -1.69
N PHE A 253 -10.03 -8.69 -2.71
CA PHE A 253 -9.64 -9.92 -3.40
C PHE A 253 -8.53 -9.59 -4.41
N GLY A 254 -7.29 -9.69 -3.95
CA GLY A 254 -6.16 -10.17 -4.74
C GLY A 254 -5.25 -9.11 -5.34
N GLU A 255 -4.01 -9.12 -4.86
CA GLU A 255 -2.85 -8.58 -5.54
C GLU A 255 -2.83 -8.94 -7.03
N ARG A 256 -2.94 -7.91 -7.87
CA ARG A 256 -2.33 -7.93 -9.19
C ARG A 256 -1.98 -6.52 -9.61
N GLU A 257 -0.70 -6.17 -9.53
CA GLU A 257 -0.14 -5.15 -10.42
C GLU A 257 0.79 -5.83 -11.44
N PRO A 258 0.77 -5.48 -12.74
CA PRO A 258 -0.03 -4.46 -13.41
C PRO A 258 -0.84 -5.03 -14.60
N ASP A 259 -2.16 -4.86 -14.58
CA ASP A 259 -2.93 -4.67 -15.80
C ASP A 259 -4.09 -3.75 -15.42
N MET A 260 -3.85 -2.45 -15.63
CA MET A 260 -4.93 -1.46 -15.69
C MET A 260 -5.96 -1.97 -16.69
N ASP A 261 -7.15 -2.36 -16.22
CA ASP A 261 -8.42 -2.34 -17.00
C ASP A 261 -9.62 -3.03 -16.31
N ALA A 262 -9.50 -3.61 -15.10
CA ALA A 262 -10.63 -4.33 -14.47
C ALA A 262 -11.51 -3.47 -13.53
N ASP A 263 -10.95 -2.51 -12.80
CA ASP A 263 -11.72 -1.72 -11.81
C ASP A 263 -12.55 -0.59 -12.41
N TYR A 264 -12.26 -0.21 -13.67
CA TYR A 264 -13.14 0.68 -14.42
C TYR A 264 -14.48 0.02 -14.77
N ALA A 265 -14.57 -1.32 -14.87
CA ALA A 265 -15.79 -1.98 -15.35
C ALA A 265 -16.94 -1.91 -14.35
N ARG A 266 -16.70 -2.15 -13.05
CA ARG A 266 -17.77 -2.11 -12.03
C ARG A 266 -18.15 -0.68 -11.63
N ILE A 267 -17.19 0.24 -11.59
CA ILE A 267 -17.46 1.66 -11.34
C ILE A 267 -18.17 2.29 -12.56
N SER A 268 -17.92 1.80 -13.78
CA SER A 268 -18.63 2.25 -14.99
C SER A 268 -20.08 1.77 -15.12
N GLU A 269 -20.50 0.74 -14.38
CA GLU A 269 -21.87 0.20 -14.49
C GLU A 269 -22.86 1.02 -13.66
N ASP A 270 -22.44 1.48 -12.47
CA ASP A 270 -23.23 2.39 -11.63
C ASP A 270 -23.15 3.85 -12.12
N ILE A 271 -21.96 4.31 -12.55
CA ILE A 271 -21.81 5.63 -13.16
C ILE A 271 -22.49 5.68 -14.53
N GLY A 272 -22.46 4.61 -15.34
CA GLY A 272 -23.07 4.57 -16.66
C GLY A 272 -24.60 4.72 -16.63
N ARG A 273 -25.28 4.00 -15.73
CA ARG A 273 -26.74 4.11 -15.56
C ARG A 273 -27.17 5.48 -15.01
N GLN A 274 -26.38 6.03 -14.09
CA GLN A 274 -26.65 7.35 -13.50
C GLN A 274 -26.38 8.48 -14.49
N VAL A 275 -25.35 8.34 -15.33
CA VAL A 275 -25.01 9.27 -16.41
C VAL A 275 -26.02 9.18 -17.57
N GLU A 276 -26.57 8.01 -17.91
CA GLU A 276 -27.64 7.90 -18.94
C GLU A 276 -28.92 8.66 -18.55
N VAL A 277 -29.40 8.46 -17.32
CA VAL A 277 -30.59 9.16 -16.80
C VAL A 277 -30.34 10.67 -16.72
N GLN A 278 -29.14 11.07 -16.30
CA GLN A 278 -28.77 12.47 -16.16
C GLN A 278 -28.57 13.16 -17.52
N ILE A 279 -27.94 12.49 -18.49
CA ILE A 279 -27.74 13.02 -19.84
C ILE A 279 -29.06 13.10 -20.61
N ALA A 280 -29.94 12.11 -20.50
CA ALA A 280 -31.27 12.16 -21.12
C ALA A 280 -32.09 13.34 -20.59
N ALA A 281 -32.13 13.52 -19.27
CA ALA A 281 -32.81 14.65 -18.64
C ALA A 281 -32.18 16.01 -19.02
N GLN A 282 -30.85 16.07 -19.10
CA GLN A 282 -30.12 17.29 -19.47
C GLN A 282 -30.29 17.66 -20.94
N MET A 283 -30.37 16.68 -21.86
CA MET A 283 -30.67 16.91 -23.27
C MET A 283 -32.11 17.39 -23.48
N GLU A 284 -33.06 16.83 -22.74
CA GLU A 284 -34.45 17.27 -22.82
C GLU A 284 -34.59 18.72 -22.34
N ALA A 285 -33.93 19.06 -21.23
CA ALA A 285 -33.86 20.43 -20.72
C ALA A 285 -33.17 21.38 -21.71
N MET A 286 -32.06 20.96 -22.34
CA MET A 286 -31.35 21.75 -23.34
C MET A 286 -32.20 21.99 -24.60
N THR A 287 -32.98 21.00 -25.04
CA THR A 287 -33.87 21.11 -26.20
C THR A 287 -35.00 22.10 -25.94
N ARG A 288 -35.59 22.05 -24.73
CA ARG A 288 -36.58 23.06 -24.30
C ARG A 288 -35.96 24.46 -24.24
N GLN A 289 -34.77 24.59 -23.67
CA GLN A 289 -34.07 25.88 -23.58
C GLN A 289 -33.72 26.46 -24.96
N LEU A 290 -33.30 25.63 -25.92
CA LEU A 290 -33.02 26.08 -27.28
C LEU A 290 -34.29 26.54 -28.01
N ASN A 291 -35.42 25.84 -27.82
CA ASN A 291 -36.70 26.26 -28.37
C ASN A 291 -37.17 27.60 -27.79
N ASP A 292 -37.08 27.78 -26.48
CA ASP A 292 -37.40 29.04 -25.81
C ASP A 292 -36.50 30.19 -26.28
N GLN A 293 -35.21 29.92 -26.49
CA GLN A 293 -34.28 30.92 -27.02
C GLN A 293 -34.60 31.31 -28.46
N MET A 294 -35.02 30.36 -29.29
CA MET A 294 -35.41 30.62 -30.67
C MET A 294 -36.71 31.44 -30.74
N GLU A 295 -37.70 31.13 -29.90
CA GLU A 295 -38.95 31.89 -29.83
C GLU A 295 -38.71 33.35 -29.38
N ARG A 296 -37.83 33.54 -28.38
CA ARG A 296 -37.39 34.87 -27.95
C ARG A 296 -36.62 35.61 -29.03
N LEU A 297 -35.70 34.93 -29.74
CA LEU A 297 -34.95 35.53 -30.84
C LEU A 297 -35.89 36.01 -31.95
N THR A 298 -36.92 35.22 -32.31
CA THR A 298 -37.92 35.62 -33.30
C THR A 298 -38.74 36.82 -32.82
N ALA A 299 -39.14 36.86 -31.56
CA ALA A 299 -39.86 37.99 -30.97
C ALA A 299 -39.02 39.29 -30.94
N ASP A 300 -37.74 39.19 -30.59
CA ASP A 300 -36.82 40.32 -30.51
C ASP A 300 -36.44 40.87 -31.89
N LEU A 301 -36.20 39.99 -32.88
CA LEU A 301 -35.94 40.39 -34.26
C LEU A 301 -37.18 41.04 -34.91
N GLY A 302 -38.38 40.59 -34.55
CA GLY A 302 -39.64 41.24 -34.94
C GLY A 302 -39.79 42.64 -34.35
N ARG A 303 -39.40 42.84 -33.08
CA ARG A 303 -39.40 44.17 -32.43
C ARG A 303 -38.34 45.11 -32.98
N ALA A 304 -37.23 44.58 -33.52
CA ALA A 304 -36.16 45.35 -34.14
C ALA A 304 -36.50 45.88 -35.55
N GLY A 305 -37.72 45.65 -36.07
CA GLY A 305 -38.19 46.21 -37.33
C GLY A 305 -37.60 45.55 -38.59
N MET A 306 -37.09 44.33 -38.47
CA MET A 306 -36.53 43.58 -39.59
C MET A 306 -37.64 43.06 -40.51
N SER A 307 -37.39 43.03 -41.82
CA SER A 307 -38.37 42.50 -42.78
C SER A 307 -38.57 40.99 -42.57
N GLU A 308 -39.81 40.49 -42.75
CA GLU A 308 -40.14 39.05 -42.57
C GLU A 308 -39.18 38.14 -43.35
N ALA A 309 -38.83 38.51 -44.59
CA ALA A 309 -37.91 37.76 -45.45
C ALA A 309 -36.45 37.73 -44.95
N GLN A 310 -36.04 38.66 -44.08
CA GLN A 310 -34.73 38.64 -43.42
C GLN A 310 -34.76 37.83 -42.12
N VAL A 311 -35.84 37.94 -41.34
CA VAL A 311 -36.06 37.14 -40.12
C VAL A 311 -36.14 35.66 -40.47
N GLU A 312 -36.90 35.30 -41.49
CA GLU A 312 -37.05 33.91 -41.94
C GLU A 312 -35.72 33.30 -42.39
N ARG A 313 -34.87 34.06 -43.10
CA ARG A 313 -33.52 33.60 -43.49
C ARG A 313 -32.59 33.36 -42.30
N ILE A 314 -32.67 34.20 -41.26
CA ILE A 314 -31.85 34.07 -40.05
C ILE A 314 -32.31 32.86 -39.22
N VAL A 315 -33.63 32.70 -39.05
CA VAL A 315 -34.23 31.57 -38.34
C VAL A 315 -33.95 30.25 -39.08
N GLU A 316 -34.11 30.21 -40.39
CA GLU A 316 -33.83 29.02 -41.22
C GLU A 316 -32.34 28.61 -41.15
N LYS A 317 -31.43 29.59 -41.16
CA LYS A 317 -29.98 29.33 -41.01
C LYS A 317 -29.64 28.83 -39.60
N ALA A 318 -30.25 29.40 -38.56
CA ALA A 318 -30.09 28.96 -37.18
C ALA A 318 -30.63 27.54 -36.99
N ARG A 319 -31.81 27.23 -37.54
CA ARG A 319 -32.44 25.91 -37.49
C ARG A 319 -31.57 24.83 -38.15
N ARG A 320 -31.09 25.06 -39.38
CA ARG A 320 -30.19 24.12 -40.07
C ARG A 320 -28.87 23.89 -39.33
N SER A 321 -28.36 24.92 -38.65
CA SER A 321 -27.15 24.78 -37.84
C SER A 321 -27.40 23.95 -36.57
N SER A 322 -28.58 24.09 -35.97
CA SER A 322 -29.03 23.32 -34.80
C SER A 322 -29.28 21.85 -35.15
N GLU A 323 -30.00 21.59 -36.25
CA GLU A 323 -30.27 20.22 -36.75
C GLU A 323 -28.97 19.45 -37.01
N ARG A 324 -27.97 20.08 -37.65
CA ARG A 324 -26.64 19.47 -37.86
C ARG A 324 -25.87 19.22 -36.57
N ALA A 325 -26.07 20.05 -35.54
CA ALA A 325 -25.44 19.85 -34.23
C ALA A 325 -26.10 18.70 -33.47
N GLN A 326 -27.44 18.58 -33.56
CA GLN A 326 -28.21 17.49 -32.97
C GLN A 326 -27.88 16.14 -33.61
N GLU A 327 -27.81 16.06 -34.94
CA GLU A 327 -27.47 14.83 -35.66
C GLU A 327 -26.06 14.31 -35.27
N ARG A 328 -25.09 15.21 -35.14
CA ARG A 328 -23.73 14.87 -34.68
C ARG A 328 -23.68 14.43 -33.22
N ALA A 329 -24.54 14.99 -32.36
CA ALA A 329 -24.64 14.57 -30.97
C ALA A 329 -25.27 13.17 -30.85
N GLN A 330 -26.35 12.92 -31.60
CA GLN A 330 -27.02 11.62 -31.65
C GLN A 330 -26.10 10.52 -32.22
N GLU A 331 -25.32 10.81 -33.26
CA GLU A 331 -24.39 9.83 -33.81
C GLU A 331 -23.28 9.45 -32.82
N LYS A 332 -22.74 10.42 -32.08
CA LYS A 332 -21.75 10.16 -31.02
C LYS A 332 -22.32 9.32 -29.89
N MET A 333 -23.60 9.53 -29.55
CA MET A 333 -24.31 8.72 -28.55
C MET A 333 -24.54 7.28 -29.03
N ARG A 334 -24.99 7.08 -30.28
CA ARG A 334 -25.15 5.75 -30.86
C ARG A 334 -23.83 4.95 -30.84
N ARG A 335 -22.72 5.60 -31.21
CA ARG A 335 -21.39 4.97 -31.16
C ARG A 335 -20.92 4.69 -29.73
N ALA A 336 -21.36 5.47 -28.74
CA ALA A 336 -21.09 5.21 -27.33
C ALA A 336 -21.91 4.02 -26.82
N GLN A 337 -23.20 3.95 -27.16
CA GLN A 337 -24.09 2.83 -26.85
C GLN A 337 -23.59 1.52 -27.46
N GLU A 338 -23.21 1.50 -28.74
CA GLU A 338 -22.67 0.30 -29.41
C GLU A 338 -21.37 -0.20 -28.76
N LYS A 339 -20.52 0.70 -28.27
CA LYS A 339 -19.31 0.32 -27.54
C LYS A 339 -19.62 -0.28 -26.17
N MET A 340 -20.64 0.25 -25.50
CA MET A 340 -21.10 -0.25 -24.21
C MET A 340 -21.76 -1.63 -24.35
N GLU A 341 -22.59 -1.83 -25.37
CA GLU A 341 -23.24 -3.12 -25.66
C GLU A 341 -22.19 -4.21 -25.95
N ARG A 342 -21.18 -3.91 -26.77
CA ARG A 342 -20.04 -4.82 -27.01
C ARG A 342 -19.23 -5.11 -25.75
N SER A 343 -19.20 -4.19 -24.80
CA SER A 343 -18.55 -4.41 -23.50
C SER A 343 -19.38 -5.36 -22.65
N GLN A 344 -20.70 -5.14 -22.61
CA GLN A 344 -21.64 -5.98 -21.86
C GLN A 344 -21.69 -7.41 -22.40
N GLU A 345 -21.72 -7.61 -23.72
CA GLU A 345 -21.67 -8.96 -24.33
C GLU A 345 -20.40 -9.72 -23.94
N LYS A 346 -19.25 -9.05 -23.88
CA LYS A 346 -17.99 -9.67 -23.45
C LYS A 346 -18.01 -10.06 -21.98
N ILE A 347 -18.61 -9.22 -21.13
CA ILE A 347 -18.80 -9.50 -19.70
C ILE A 347 -19.74 -10.69 -19.51
N GLN A 348 -20.86 -10.72 -20.22
CA GLN A 348 -21.83 -11.82 -20.17
C GLN A 348 -21.22 -13.14 -20.63
N ARG A 349 -20.49 -13.12 -21.76
CA ARG A 349 -19.81 -14.31 -22.28
C ARG A 349 -18.76 -14.85 -21.30
N LYS A 350 -18.07 -13.97 -20.56
CA LYS A 350 -17.08 -14.34 -19.54
C LYS A 350 -17.75 -14.88 -18.27
N ALA A 351 -18.90 -14.32 -17.88
CA ALA A 351 -19.70 -14.81 -16.76
C ALA A 351 -20.32 -16.19 -17.05
N GLU A 352 -20.78 -16.42 -18.28
CA GLU A 352 -21.31 -17.72 -18.72
C GLU A 352 -20.22 -18.79 -18.75
N TYR A 353 -19.01 -18.42 -19.20
CA TYR A 353 -17.83 -19.30 -19.14
C TYR A 353 -17.43 -19.65 -17.70
N ALA A 354 -17.53 -18.69 -16.77
CA ALA A 354 -17.28 -18.94 -15.35
C ALA A 354 -18.32 -19.88 -14.74
N ARG A 355 -19.61 -19.72 -15.06
CA ARG A 355 -20.69 -20.62 -14.62
C ARG A 355 -20.52 -22.04 -15.17
N GLN A 356 -20.08 -22.20 -16.42
CA GLN A 356 -19.76 -23.52 -16.98
C GLN A 356 -18.58 -24.18 -16.27
N ARG A 357 -17.58 -23.41 -15.85
CA ARG A 357 -16.45 -23.94 -15.06
C ARG A 357 -16.88 -24.35 -13.66
N GLU A 358 -17.75 -23.60 -12.99
CA GLU A 358 -18.32 -23.98 -11.69
C GLU A 358 -19.18 -25.25 -11.79
N ALA A 359 -19.95 -25.40 -12.87
CA ALA A 359 -20.76 -26.60 -13.10
C ALA A 359 -19.91 -27.86 -13.36
N MET A 360 -18.69 -27.73 -13.89
CA MET A 360 -17.77 -28.87 -14.06
C MET A 360 -17.07 -29.31 -12.76
N HIS A 361 -17.09 -28.51 -11.69
CA HIS A 361 -16.41 -28.82 -10.43
C HIS A 361 -17.29 -29.48 -9.35
N HIS A 362 -18.51 -29.92 -9.67
CA HIS A 362 -19.35 -30.70 -8.75
C HIS A 362 -18.86 -32.17 -8.65
N HIS A 363 -18.06 -32.48 -7.63
CA HIS A 363 -17.81 -33.86 -7.20
C HIS A 363 -19.08 -34.45 -6.57
N PRO A 364 -19.50 -35.68 -6.94
CA PRO A 364 -20.60 -36.35 -6.27
C PRO A 364 -20.20 -36.77 -4.84
N PRO A 365 -21.14 -36.83 -3.87
CA PRO A 365 -20.83 -37.17 -2.49
C PRO A 365 -20.35 -38.63 -2.38
N VAL A 366 -19.28 -38.82 -1.62
CA VAL A 366 -18.65 -40.13 -1.36
C VAL A 366 -19.62 -41.03 -0.56
N PRO A 367 -19.83 -42.31 -0.94
CA PRO A 367 -20.74 -43.20 -0.24
C PRO A 367 -20.13 -43.73 1.06
N PRO A 368 -20.88 -43.81 2.18
CA PRO A 368 -20.44 -44.53 3.37
C PRO A 368 -20.75 -46.04 3.24
N HIS A 369 -19.75 -46.88 3.49
CA HIS A 369 -19.87 -48.35 3.58
C HIS A 369 -20.22 -48.83 5.02
N PRO A 370 -20.68 -50.09 5.20
CA PRO A 370 -21.89 -50.40 5.97
C PRO A 370 -21.70 -51.20 7.29
N PHE A 371 -22.85 -51.49 7.92
CA PHE A 371 -23.17 -52.26 9.15
C PHE A 371 -23.06 -51.46 10.45
N GLY A 372 -24.08 -51.28 11.29
CA GLY A 372 -25.46 -51.77 11.48
C GLY A 372 -25.74 -51.49 12.98
N SER A 373 -26.93 -51.24 13.52
CA SER A 373 -28.31 -51.21 13.06
C SER A 373 -29.12 -50.50 14.17
N GLN A 374 -30.11 -49.73 13.76
CA GLN A 374 -31.37 -49.41 14.46
C GLN A 374 -31.33 -48.59 15.77
N GLY A 375 -31.91 -47.37 15.66
CA GLY A 375 -33.11 -47.09 16.45
C GLY A 375 -33.10 -45.87 17.36
N SER A 376 -33.56 -44.74 16.81
CA SER A 376 -34.41 -43.73 17.46
C SER A 376 -33.82 -42.76 18.51
N ARG A 377 -33.41 -41.60 17.99
CA ARG A 377 -33.73 -40.20 18.40
C ARG A 377 -34.05 -39.88 19.86
N ARG A 378 -33.05 -39.20 20.45
CA ARG A 378 -33.02 -37.93 21.20
C ARG A 378 -34.28 -37.05 21.28
N SER A 379 -34.38 -36.35 22.42
CA SER A 379 -34.64 -34.90 22.49
C SER A 379 -33.94 -34.28 23.71
N TRP A 380 -33.78 -32.93 23.68
CA TRP A 380 -33.21 -32.00 24.67
C TRP A 380 -31.66 -31.95 24.72
N GLY A 381 -30.98 -30.81 24.81
CA GLY A 381 -31.39 -29.42 25.00
C GLY A 381 -30.28 -28.68 25.77
N PHE A 382 -29.86 -27.53 25.23
CA PHE A 382 -29.31 -26.36 25.92
C PHE A 382 -27.89 -26.30 26.57
N ASP A 383 -27.32 -25.13 26.27
CA ASP A 383 -26.64 -24.14 27.12
C ASP A 383 -25.12 -24.11 27.34
N TYR A 384 -24.62 -22.91 27.01
CA TYR A 384 -23.30 -22.36 27.29
C TYR A 384 -23.19 -21.98 28.77
N SER A 385 -22.19 -22.52 29.47
CA SER A 385 -21.56 -21.83 30.60
C SER A 385 -20.18 -22.43 30.89
N SER A 386 -19.31 -21.56 31.41
CA SER A 386 -18.04 -21.82 32.10
C SER A 386 -16.76 -22.05 31.28
N SER A 387 -15.77 -21.22 31.64
CA SER A 387 -14.44 -21.00 31.07
C SER A 387 -13.49 -22.19 31.22
N PRO A 388 -12.49 -22.38 30.33
CA PRO A 388 -11.39 -23.31 30.56
C PRO A 388 -10.28 -22.66 31.42
N GLN A 389 -9.88 -23.34 32.49
CA GLN A 389 -8.64 -23.06 33.23
C GLN A 389 -7.40 -23.37 32.37
N PRO A 390 -6.33 -22.55 32.44
CA PRO A 390 -5.06 -22.86 31.79
C PRO A 390 -4.23 -23.90 32.56
N GLN A 391 -3.51 -24.71 31.79
CA GLN A 391 -2.57 -25.75 32.22
C GLN A 391 -1.33 -25.15 32.94
N PRO A 392 -0.69 -25.89 33.86
CA PRO A 392 0.47 -25.40 34.60
C PRO A 392 1.73 -25.25 33.73
N ALA A 393 2.40 -24.11 33.90
CA ALA A 393 3.71 -23.76 33.33
C ALA A 393 4.88 -24.41 34.10
N PRO A 394 6.08 -24.55 33.50
CA PRO A 394 7.26 -25.07 34.18
C PRO A 394 7.75 -24.09 35.27
N ALA A 395 8.36 -24.65 36.32
CA ALA A 395 8.82 -23.93 37.51
C ALA A 395 9.87 -22.85 37.19
N VAL A 396 9.73 -21.69 37.84
CA VAL A 396 10.65 -20.55 37.81
C VAL A 396 11.61 -20.67 38.99
N ASP A 397 12.91 -20.46 38.76
CA ASP A 397 13.95 -20.44 39.80
C ASP A 397 13.72 -19.29 40.81
N PRO A 398 14.05 -19.48 42.12
CA PRO A 398 13.94 -18.43 43.12
C PRO A 398 15.01 -17.35 42.92
N VAL A 399 14.55 -16.09 42.85
CA VAL A 399 15.36 -14.88 42.79
C VAL A 399 16.24 -14.78 44.05
N SER A 400 17.55 -14.64 43.87
CA SER A 400 18.58 -14.75 44.92
C SER A 400 19.27 -13.40 45.20
N GLU A 401 19.90 -13.25 46.37
CA GLU A 401 20.60 -12.08 46.93
C GLU A 401 21.49 -11.27 45.96
N GLU A 402 21.86 -11.84 44.82
CA GLU A 402 22.65 -11.22 43.76
C GLU A 402 21.99 -9.99 43.14
N GLU A 403 20.67 -9.98 42.93
CA GLU A 403 19.97 -8.84 42.34
C GLU A 403 19.96 -7.64 43.29
N ARG A 404 19.83 -7.91 44.60
CA ARG A 404 19.89 -6.92 45.67
C ARG A 404 21.27 -6.26 45.75
N LEU A 405 22.32 -7.07 45.62
CA LEU A 405 23.71 -6.60 45.59
C LEU A 405 24.02 -5.76 44.35
N MET A 406 23.42 -6.07 43.20
CA MET A 406 23.59 -5.29 41.97
C MET A 406 23.00 -3.88 42.08
N ILE A 407 21.80 -3.76 42.67
CA ILE A 407 21.14 -2.45 42.90
C ILE A 407 21.97 -1.58 43.86
N LEU A 408 22.47 -2.15 44.95
CA LEU A 408 23.33 -1.43 45.90
C LEU A 408 24.63 -0.94 45.24
N ARG A 409 25.20 -1.75 44.33
CA ARG A 409 26.40 -1.37 43.57
C ARG A 409 26.12 -0.26 42.56
N MET A 410 24.91 -0.21 41.98
CA MET A 410 24.51 0.87 41.07
C MET A 410 24.28 2.19 41.82
N LEU A 411 23.78 2.14 43.05
CA LEU A 411 23.64 3.31 43.93
C LEU A 411 25.02 3.86 44.36
N GLU A 412 25.96 2.97 44.73
CA GLU A 412 27.34 3.36 45.05
C GLU A 412 28.03 4.05 43.86
N GLN A 413 27.79 3.54 42.64
CA GLN A 413 28.31 4.13 41.39
C GLN A 413 27.55 5.39 40.94
N LYS A 414 26.55 5.86 41.71
CA LYS A 414 25.66 6.98 41.38
C LYS A 414 24.96 6.86 40.03
N LYS A 415 24.79 5.63 39.53
CA LYS A 415 24.10 5.35 38.25
C LYS A 415 22.58 5.43 38.40
N ILE A 416 22.09 5.34 39.63
CA ILE A 416 20.68 5.47 40.00
C ILE A 416 20.57 6.38 41.22
N SER A 417 19.43 7.04 41.38
CA SER A 417 19.16 7.84 42.57
C SER A 417 18.75 6.95 43.75
N VAL A 418 18.77 7.50 44.97
CA VAL A 418 18.32 6.80 46.18
C VAL A 418 16.85 6.39 46.05
N ALA A 419 16.01 7.25 45.46
CA ALA A 419 14.58 6.96 45.25
C ALA A 419 14.37 5.82 44.24
N ASP A 420 15.19 5.75 43.18
CA ASP A 420 15.12 4.66 42.19
C ASP A 420 15.57 3.33 42.80
N ALA A 421 16.60 3.35 43.66
CA ALA A 421 17.06 2.17 44.37
C ALA A 421 16.00 1.62 45.33
N GLU A 422 15.27 2.49 46.05
CA GLU A 422 14.17 2.10 46.93
C GLU A 422 13.01 1.46 46.16
N GLN A 423 12.64 2.01 45.00
CA GLN A 423 11.60 1.44 44.15
C GLN A 423 11.97 0.07 43.59
N LEU A 424 13.22 -0.11 43.15
CA LEU A 424 13.70 -1.39 42.62
C LEU A 424 13.77 -2.46 43.70
N LEU A 425 14.21 -2.11 44.91
CA LEU A 425 14.24 -3.04 46.05
C LEU A 425 12.83 -3.44 46.51
N ALA A 426 11.88 -2.49 46.57
CA ALA A 426 10.50 -2.78 46.93
C ALA A 426 9.80 -3.67 45.88
N ALA A 427 10.11 -3.48 44.60
CA ALA A 427 9.61 -4.34 43.52
C ALA A 427 10.12 -5.79 43.65
N LEU A 428 11.36 -5.99 44.11
CA LEU A 428 11.91 -7.32 44.37
C LEU A 428 11.28 -8.00 45.59
N GLU A 429 11.08 -7.27 46.69
CA GLU A 429 10.44 -7.82 47.91
C GLU A 429 8.96 -8.17 47.70
N SER A 430 8.24 -7.42 46.85
CA SER A 430 6.85 -7.73 46.51
C SER A 430 6.71 -9.05 45.71
N ARG A 431 7.72 -9.38 44.90
CA ARG A 431 7.81 -10.66 44.17
C ARG A 431 8.14 -11.84 45.08
N GLU A 432 8.90 -11.64 46.16
CA GLU A 432 9.14 -12.68 47.17
C GLU A 432 7.87 -13.00 47.99
N SER A 433 6.97 -12.02 48.19
CA SER A 433 5.75 -12.22 49.01
C SER A 433 4.58 -12.91 48.29
N THR A 434 4.70 -13.13 46.98
CA THR A 434 3.62 -13.72 46.14
C THR A 434 4.00 -15.06 45.50
N GLY A 435 5.11 -15.66 45.95
CA GLY A 435 5.57 -17.01 45.57
C GLY A 435 5.10 -18.11 46.52
#